data_AF-N9CCT6-F1
#
_entry.id   AF-N9CCT6-F1
#
_cell.length_a   1.000
_cell.length_b   1.000
_cell.length_c   1.000
_cell.angle_alpha   90.00
_cell.angle_beta   90.00
_cell.angle_gamma   90.00
#
_symmetry.space_group_name_H-M   'P 1'
#
loop_
_entity.id
_entity.type
_entity.pdbx_description
1 polymer ?
#
loop_
_entity_poly.entity_id
_entity_poly.type
_entity_poly.pdbx_seq_one_letter_code
_entity_poly.pdbx_strand_id
1 'polypeptide(L)'
;MNKIYKVIWNASVGAWVAVSELATAKGHSSSRSKAVASSSTELTIVKTKKTINLSLLASALLALSPQLYAVKIGSGNDGASNSGSIAISDPNCGTASTSLPKSIAIGCSASVSGGTGTVGGIALGENSRVINDGIAIGRNANANSGDDKGGVAIGNDTWAWAHSVAIGTGAIADQAQTDVDNASVAIGAKANSGNSDGGVAIGIASKIGDNTGDTVAIGRKASVEGGAEKSLALGSNSSIAANAKESTALGFGSRVEKSNGIAIGNASKVTKTNAVAIGSKSNTDTDATKETEATIDGIKFGSFAGAASQAGDQVSLGSAGAERQLKNVAAGQISAASTDGINGSQLYRTNVVLGNVANSAADIIGGGVTVGDNGKLTGPFNVAGNDYASIAEAIEKNAGAGTKTSVVEGDNITVADVTNADGSKEYKVATKKDVSFDSVKLGDTLINNAGLNIKDGPSITVQGIDAGKKKITNVADGDISASSKDAINGSQLN
;
A
#
# COMPACT_ATOMS: atom_id res chain seq x y z
N MET A 1 17.52 45.59 41.81
CA MET A 1 17.77 46.96 41.32
C MET A 1 17.20 47.08 39.92
N ASN A 2 15.94 47.52 39.78
CA ASN A 2 15.33 47.80 38.47
C ASN A 2 15.86 49.15 37.97
N LYS A 3 16.55 49.16 36.83
CA LYS A 3 16.90 50.39 36.12
C LYS A 3 15.92 50.55 34.97
N ILE A 4 14.92 51.43 35.14
CA ILE A 4 13.97 51.77 34.09
C ILE A 4 14.60 52.84 33.19
N TYR A 5 14.62 52.62 31.88
CA TYR A 5 15.19 53.51 30.87
C TYR A 5 14.18 53.75 29.74
N LYS A 6 14.21 54.95 29.15
CA LYS A 6 13.45 55.31 27.95
C LYS A 6 14.40 55.50 26.77
N VAL A 7 13.94 55.20 25.56
CA VAL A 7 14.73 55.32 24.33
C VAL A 7 14.30 56.58 23.58
N ILE A 8 15.24 57.46 23.27
CA ILE A 8 14.99 58.72 22.55
C ILE A 8 15.87 58.82 21.31
N TRP A 9 15.35 59.41 20.23
CA TRP A 9 16.12 59.67 19.00
C TRP A 9 17.02 60.89 19.21
N ASN A 10 18.34 60.73 18.99
CA ASN A 10 19.29 61.84 19.08
C ASN A 10 19.72 62.28 17.68
N ALA A 11 19.22 63.44 17.24
CA ALA A 11 19.47 63.97 15.91
C ALA A 11 20.93 64.38 15.64
N SER A 12 21.75 64.61 16.67
CA SER A 12 23.17 64.96 16.53
C SER A 12 24.04 63.77 16.13
N VAL A 13 23.66 62.57 16.59
CA VAL A 13 24.39 61.31 16.32
C VAL A 13 23.64 60.34 15.41
N GLY A 14 22.40 60.66 15.01
CA GLY A 14 21.62 59.86 14.06
C GLY A 14 21.27 58.46 14.56
N ALA A 15 21.10 58.29 15.88
CA ALA A 15 20.83 56.99 16.50
C ALA A 15 19.88 57.10 17.70
N TRP A 16 19.27 55.96 18.06
CA TRP A 16 18.46 55.81 19.28
C TRP A 16 19.35 55.61 20.50
N VAL A 17 19.14 56.41 21.56
CA VAL A 17 19.96 56.39 22.77
C VAL A 17 19.08 56.13 24.00
N ALA A 18 19.53 55.23 24.89
CA ALA A 18 18.84 54.94 26.14
C ALA A 18 19.19 55.99 27.21
N VAL A 19 18.18 56.61 27.82
CA VAL A 19 18.32 57.62 28.87
C VAL A 19 17.48 57.27 30.11
N SER A 20 17.89 57.75 31.27
CA SER A 20 17.14 57.58 32.52
C SER A 20 15.79 58.30 32.45
N GLU A 21 14.72 57.70 32.98
CA GLU A 21 13.36 58.27 32.98
C GLU A 21 13.26 59.65 33.66
N LEU A 22 14.15 59.97 34.59
CA LEU A 22 14.18 61.24 35.34
C LEU A 22 14.69 62.44 34.52
N ALA A 23 15.16 62.23 33.28
CA ALA A 23 15.61 63.32 32.43
C ALA A 23 14.41 64.11 31.86
N THR A 24 14.28 65.38 32.25
CA THR A 24 13.25 66.32 31.81
C THR A 24 13.49 66.77 30.36
N ALA A 25 12.53 66.49 29.47
CA ALA A 25 12.54 66.99 28.11
C ALA A 25 12.16 68.48 28.11
N LYS A 26 13.12 69.36 27.81
CA LYS A 26 12.88 70.80 27.68
C LYS A 26 12.33 71.08 26.28
N GLY A 27 11.13 71.65 26.23
CA GLY A 27 10.37 71.94 25.03
C GLY A 27 11.01 72.99 24.10
N HIS A 28 10.53 72.95 22.86
CA HIS A 28 10.87 73.84 21.76
C HIS A 28 10.82 75.33 22.13
N SER A 29 11.89 76.07 21.83
CA SER A 29 11.86 77.53 21.71
C SER A 29 12.03 77.96 20.26
N SER A 30 11.13 78.81 19.81
CA SER A 30 11.17 79.57 18.58
C SER A 30 12.27 80.65 18.60
N SER A 31 12.97 80.86 17.47
CA SER A 31 13.36 82.19 17.01
C SER A 31 13.89 82.18 15.57
N ARG A 32 13.64 83.33 14.93
CA ARG A 32 13.71 83.71 13.51
C ARG A 32 15.12 83.95 12.95
N SER A 33 15.11 84.07 11.61
CA SER A 33 15.86 84.96 10.69
C SER A 33 16.96 84.26 9.87
N LYS A 34 17.10 84.43 8.54
CA LYS A 34 16.87 85.62 7.68
C LYS A 34 16.31 85.25 6.27
N ALA A 35 15.72 86.26 5.64
CA ALA A 35 15.17 86.30 4.29
C ALA A 35 16.18 86.80 3.23
N VAL A 36 15.69 86.86 1.96
CA VAL A 36 16.18 87.47 0.70
C VAL A 36 16.49 86.38 -0.36
N ALA A 37 15.95 86.35 -1.60
CA ALA A 37 15.21 87.29 -2.46
C ALA A 37 14.26 86.48 -3.40
N SER A 38 12.98 86.83 -3.54
CA SER A 38 12.34 87.68 -4.58
C SER A 38 12.30 87.13 -6.02
N SER A 39 11.12 86.69 -6.47
CA SER A 39 10.41 87.26 -7.64
C SER A 39 9.00 86.67 -7.75
N SER A 40 7.97 87.47 -7.44
CA SER A 40 6.59 87.21 -7.87
C SER A 40 6.04 88.52 -8.43
N THR A 41 5.71 88.51 -9.72
CA THR A 41 5.08 89.61 -10.45
C THR A 41 3.72 89.96 -9.87
N GLU A 42 3.52 91.24 -9.57
CA GLU A 42 2.27 91.84 -9.11
C GLU A 42 1.14 91.75 -10.15
N LEU A 43 -0.11 91.64 -9.67
CA LEU A 43 -1.31 92.07 -10.38
C LEU A 43 -1.91 93.25 -9.61
N THR A 44 -1.79 94.46 -10.16
CA THR A 44 -2.22 95.72 -9.52
C THR A 44 -3.74 95.91 -9.70
N ILE A 45 -4.51 95.85 -8.60
CA ILE A 45 -5.92 96.27 -8.57
C ILE A 45 -5.99 97.71 -8.06
N VAL A 46 -6.31 98.64 -8.94
CA VAL A 46 -6.50 100.06 -8.63
C VAL A 46 -7.83 100.26 -7.90
N LYS A 47 -7.76 100.85 -6.70
CA LYS A 47 -8.92 101.26 -5.89
C LYS A 47 -9.63 102.46 -6.54
N THR A 48 -10.93 102.33 -6.79
CA THR A 48 -11.84 103.49 -6.82
C THR A 48 -13.09 103.19 -6.00
N LYS A 49 -13.45 104.15 -5.13
CA LYS A 49 -14.56 104.12 -4.17
C LYS A 49 -15.91 103.94 -4.89
N LYS A 50 -16.63 102.86 -4.59
CA LYS A 50 -18.11 102.83 -4.56
C LYS A 50 -18.57 101.67 -3.68
N THR A 51 -19.54 101.97 -2.84
CA THR A 51 -20.32 101.10 -1.95
C THR A 51 -20.43 99.65 -2.41
N ILE A 52 -19.90 98.72 -1.60
CA ILE A 52 -20.03 97.28 -1.78
C ILE A 52 -21.47 96.90 -1.41
N ASN A 53 -22.29 96.65 -2.44
CA ASN A 53 -23.60 96.03 -2.28
C ASN A 53 -23.38 94.54 -1.99
N LEU A 54 -23.62 94.16 -0.74
CA LEU A 54 -23.45 92.84 -0.16
C LEU A 54 -24.47 91.80 -0.69
N SER A 55 -25.16 92.07 -1.81
CA SER A 55 -26.21 91.25 -2.40
C SER A 55 -25.80 90.47 -3.66
N LEU A 56 -24.55 90.63 -4.13
CA LEU A 56 -23.93 89.74 -5.14
C LEU A 56 -22.89 88.79 -4.52
N LEU A 57 -22.93 88.68 -3.19
CA LEU A 57 -22.42 87.56 -2.39
C LEU A 57 -23.11 86.20 -2.72
N ALA A 58 -23.99 86.18 -3.73
CA ALA A 58 -24.77 85.03 -4.19
C ALA A 58 -24.19 84.40 -5.50
N SER A 59 -22.92 84.59 -5.81
CA SER A 59 -22.25 83.82 -6.89
C SER A 59 -20.86 83.31 -6.50
N ALA A 60 -20.26 83.86 -5.43
CA ALA A 60 -18.95 83.44 -4.93
C ALA A 60 -19.04 82.50 -3.70
N LEU A 61 -20.25 82.19 -3.22
CA LEU A 61 -20.49 81.37 -2.03
C LEU A 61 -21.69 80.41 -2.19
N LEU A 62 -22.17 80.14 -3.40
CA LEU A 62 -23.12 79.03 -3.58
C LEU A 62 -22.37 77.70 -3.44
N ALA A 63 -22.74 77.01 -2.37
CA ALA A 63 -22.42 75.62 -2.07
C ALA A 63 -20.98 75.35 -1.61
N LEU A 64 -20.67 75.81 -0.39
CA LEU A 64 -19.80 75.04 0.50
C LEU A 64 -20.40 73.62 0.65
N SER A 65 -19.87 72.65 -0.09
CA SER A 65 -19.84 71.28 0.37
C SER A 65 -18.72 71.16 1.42
N PRO A 66 -18.94 70.65 2.64
CA PRO A 66 -17.84 70.38 3.55
C PRO A 66 -17.20 69.05 3.13
N GLN A 67 -16.36 69.08 2.09
CA GLN A 67 -15.37 68.03 1.82
C GLN A 67 -14.12 68.67 1.22
N LEU A 68 -13.38 69.41 2.05
CA LEU A 68 -12.01 69.77 1.72
C LEU A 68 -11.13 68.52 1.87
N TYR A 69 -10.90 67.81 0.77
CA TYR A 69 -9.78 66.87 0.64
C TYR A 69 -8.98 67.27 -0.62
N ALA A 70 -8.08 68.25 -0.46
CA ALA A 70 -7.06 68.53 -1.45
C ALA A 70 -5.75 67.87 -0.99
N VAL A 71 -5.25 66.90 -1.76
CA VAL A 71 -3.80 66.64 -1.82
C VAL A 71 -3.40 66.56 -3.28
N LYS A 72 -2.72 67.61 -3.73
CA LYS A 72 -2.04 67.74 -5.01
C LYS A 72 -0.55 67.78 -4.70
N ILE A 73 0.27 66.82 -5.13
CA ILE A 73 1.73 66.90 -4.93
C ILE A 73 2.47 66.43 -6.18
N GLY A 74 2.71 67.37 -7.09
CA GLY A 74 3.53 67.26 -8.29
C GLY A 74 3.44 68.55 -9.11
N SER A 75 4.55 69.08 -9.62
CA SER A 75 4.56 70.28 -10.49
C SER A 75 4.30 69.95 -11.97
N GLY A 76 3.53 68.89 -12.24
CA GLY A 76 3.28 68.34 -13.58
C GLY A 76 1.79 68.11 -13.87
N ASN A 77 1.47 67.73 -15.11
CA ASN A 77 0.13 67.45 -15.63
C ASN A 77 -0.57 66.27 -14.90
N ASP A 78 -1.01 66.47 -13.66
CA ASP A 78 -1.70 65.43 -12.89
C ASP A 78 -3.17 65.30 -13.38
N GLY A 79 -3.53 64.13 -13.92
CA GLY A 79 -4.80 63.86 -14.62
C GLY A 79 -5.97 63.45 -13.72
N ALA A 80 -6.01 63.86 -12.46
CA ALA A 80 -7.12 63.58 -11.55
C ALA A 80 -8.39 64.34 -11.99
N SER A 81 -9.32 63.65 -12.64
CA SER A 81 -10.53 64.26 -13.22
C SER A 81 -11.80 64.09 -12.38
N ASN A 82 -11.77 63.28 -11.31
CA ASN A 82 -12.95 62.88 -10.55
C ASN A 82 -12.86 63.18 -9.05
N SER A 83 -14.01 63.36 -8.41
CA SER A 83 -14.11 63.65 -6.97
C SER A 83 -13.45 62.57 -6.09
N GLY A 84 -12.63 63.01 -5.14
CA GLY A 84 -11.96 62.13 -4.17
C GLY A 84 -10.80 61.31 -4.74
N SER A 85 -10.29 61.63 -5.93
CA SER A 85 -9.15 60.95 -6.54
C SER A 85 -7.81 61.61 -6.21
N ILE A 86 -6.74 60.82 -6.23
CA ILE A 86 -5.34 61.24 -6.05
C ILE A 86 -4.57 60.78 -7.29
N ALA A 87 -3.94 61.71 -8.01
CA ALA A 87 -2.99 61.42 -9.08
C ALA A 87 -1.67 62.15 -8.79
N ILE A 88 -0.57 61.41 -8.70
CA ILE A 88 0.76 61.95 -8.37
C ILE A 88 1.80 61.33 -9.32
N SER A 89 2.51 62.16 -10.07
CA SER A 89 3.62 61.72 -10.94
C SER A 89 4.77 62.73 -10.97
N ASP A 90 5.98 62.27 -11.32
CA ASP A 90 7.07 63.19 -11.66
C ASP A 90 6.77 63.82 -13.04
N PRO A 91 6.91 65.15 -13.20
CA PRO A 91 6.65 65.84 -14.47
C PRO A 91 7.39 65.27 -15.68
N ASN A 92 8.50 64.55 -15.50
CA ASN A 92 9.39 64.10 -16.57
C ASN A 92 9.21 62.63 -16.98
N CYS A 93 8.27 61.88 -16.38
CA CYS A 93 8.19 60.43 -16.59
C CYS A 93 6.80 59.89 -16.97
N GLY A 94 5.90 60.78 -17.44
CA GLY A 94 4.55 60.43 -17.86
C GLY A 94 3.52 60.59 -16.73
N THR A 95 2.31 60.97 -17.11
CA THR A 95 1.27 61.45 -16.19
C THR A 95 0.58 60.32 -15.45
N ALA A 96 0.45 60.43 -14.12
CA ALA A 96 -0.50 59.63 -13.37
C ALA A 96 -1.94 60.04 -13.74
N SER A 97 -2.84 59.07 -13.91
CA SER A 97 -4.23 59.33 -14.33
C SER A 97 -5.25 58.48 -13.57
N THR A 98 -6.40 59.07 -13.26
CA THR A 98 -7.51 58.39 -12.61
C THR A 98 -8.83 58.76 -13.31
N SER A 99 -9.46 57.82 -14.00
CA SER A 99 -10.76 58.04 -14.67
C SER A 99 -11.96 57.66 -13.82
N LEU A 100 -11.75 57.12 -12.62
CA LEU A 100 -12.79 56.76 -11.65
C LEU A 100 -12.73 57.66 -10.41
N PRO A 101 -13.87 57.99 -9.76
CA PRO A 101 -13.87 58.69 -8.48
C PRO A 101 -13.25 57.83 -7.37
N LYS A 102 -12.79 58.45 -6.28
CA LYS A 102 -12.21 57.78 -5.09
C LYS A 102 -10.98 56.88 -5.38
N SER A 103 -10.24 57.17 -6.46
CA SER A 103 -9.11 56.34 -6.92
C SER A 103 -7.76 56.95 -6.59
N ILE A 104 -6.71 56.13 -6.51
CA ILE A 104 -5.34 56.54 -6.22
C ILE A 104 -4.43 56.06 -7.35
N ALA A 105 -3.73 56.97 -8.03
CA ALA A 105 -2.65 56.69 -8.96
C ALA A 105 -1.38 57.44 -8.53
N ILE A 106 -0.32 56.72 -8.16
CA ILE A 106 0.94 57.32 -7.73
C ILE A 106 2.09 56.64 -8.46
N GLY A 107 2.83 57.40 -9.27
CA GLY A 107 3.97 56.93 -10.04
C GLY A 107 3.91 57.36 -11.51
N CYS A 108 5.06 57.30 -12.17
CA CYS A 108 5.22 57.56 -13.59
C CYS A 108 4.24 56.71 -14.41
N SER A 109 3.35 57.35 -15.17
CA SER A 109 2.33 56.66 -15.99
C SER A 109 1.42 55.68 -15.24
N ALA A 110 1.28 55.83 -13.90
CA ALA A 110 0.33 55.04 -13.12
C ALA A 110 -1.11 55.37 -13.55
N SER A 111 -1.97 54.37 -13.72
CA SER A 111 -3.32 54.60 -14.23
C SER A 111 -4.37 53.77 -13.49
N VAL A 112 -5.47 54.43 -13.14
CA VAL A 112 -6.73 53.78 -12.74
C VAL A 112 -7.78 54.13 -13.77
N SER A 113 -8.34 53.11 -14.43
CA SER A 113 -9.39 53.23 -15.43
C SER A 113 -10.56 52.28 -15.12
N GLY A 114 -11.70 52.37 -15.80
CA GLY A 114 -12.78 51.39 -15.59
C GLY A 114 -14.08 51.69 -16.32
N GLY A 115 -15.03 50.77 -16.15
CA GLY A 115 -16.38 50.84 -16.72
C GLY A 115 -17.32 51.76 -15.93
N THR A 116 -18.54 51.93 -16.45
CA THR A 116 -19.56 52.80 -15.85
C THR A 116 -20.02 52.28 -14.49
N GLY A 117 -20.02 53.12 -13.45
CA GLY A 117 -20.55 52.78 -12.13
C GLY A 117 -19.52 52.24 -11.12
N THR A 118 -18.28 52.01 -11.54
CA THR A 118 -17.21 51.60 -10.63
C THR A 118 -16.62 52.79 -9.86
N VAL A 119 -16.26 52.58 -8.60
CA VAL A 119 -15.61 53.60 -7.77
C VAL A 119 -14.40 53.00 -7.08
N GLY A 120 -13.32 53.79 -7.01
CA GLY A 120 -12.08 53.39 -6.35
C GLY A 120 -11.24 52.41 -7.16
N GLY A 121 -9.95 52.40 -6.85
CA GLY A 121 -8.89 51.61 -7.47
C GLY A 121 -7.54 52.19 -7.01
N ILE A 122 -6.52 51.35 -6.83
CA ILE A 122 -5.23 51.76 -6.26
C ILE A 122 -4.09 51.32 -7.18
N ALA A 123 -3.50 52.25 -7.93
CA ALA A 123 -2.31 52.05 -8.75
C ALA A 123 -1.11 52.76 -8.11
N LEU A 124 -0.14 52.00 -7.59
CA LEU A 124 1.07 52.52 -6.95
C LEU A 124 2.31 51.94 -7.62
N GLY A 125 3.12 52.78 -8.27
CA GLY A 125 4.34 52.39 -8.96
C GLY A 125 4.36 52.82 -10.42
N GLU A 126 5.55 52.89 -10.99
CA GLU A 126 5.75 53.18 -12.41
C GLU A 126 5.02 52.17 -13.30
N ASN A 127 4.23 52.66 -14.26
CA ASN A 127 3.38 51.89 -15.17
C ASN A 127 2.41 50.93 -14.46
N SER A 128 2.10 51.16 -13.18
CA SER A 128 1.07 50.39 -12.49
C SER A 128 -0.29 50.69 -13.12
N ARG A 129 -1.07 49.63 -13.39
CA ARG A 129 -2.35 49.74 -14.08
C ARG A 129 -3.43 49.00 -13.33
N VAL A 130 -4.51 49.71 -13.05
CA VAL A 130 -5.74 49.17 -12.49
C VAL A 130 -6.88 49.42 -13.46
N ILE A 131 -7.71 48.40 -13.65
CA ILE A 131 -9.07 48.55 -14.16
C ILE A 131 -10.06 48.31 -13.02
N ASN A 132 -11.13 49.10 -12.97
CA ASN A 132 -12.19 49.01 -11.98
C ASN A 132 -11.65 49.18 -10.54
N ASP A 133 -12.13 48.41 -9.58
CA ASP A 133 -11.82 48.48 -8.14
C ASP A 133 -10.57 47.71 -7.69
N GLY A 134 -9.66 47.45 -8.62
CA GLY A 134 -8.46 46.66 -8.38
C GLY A 134 -7.35 47.38 -7.59
N ILE A 135 -6.36 46.60 -7.19
CA ILE A 135 -5.17 47.04 -6.46
C ILE A 135 -3.94 46.59 -7.23
N ALA A 136 -3.16 47.52 -7.76
CA ALA A 136 -1.86 47.28 -8.38
C ALA A 136 -0.76 48.05 -7.63
N ILE A 137 0.18 47.34 -7.02
CA ILE A 137 1.28 47.92 -6.23
C ILE A 137 2.62 47.33 -6.68
N GLY A 138 3.44 48.14 -7.35
CA GLY A 138 4.75 47.74 -7.89
C GLY A 138 4.98 48.29 -9.29
N ARG A 139 6.24 48.29 -9.75
CA ARG A 139 6.57 48.67 -11.13
C ARG A 139 5.94 47.67 -12.08
N ASN A 140 5.21 48.14 -13.10
CA ASN A 140 4.46 47.32 -14.06
C ASN A 140 3.44 46.35 -13.42
N ALA A 141 2.99 46.60 -12.18
CA ALA A 141 1.91 45.81 -11.59
C ALA A 141 0.61 46.07 -12.35
N ASN A 142 -0.08 45.02 -12.79
CA ASN A 142 -1.24 45.11 -13.66
C ASN A 142 -2.40 44.29 -13.07
N ALA A 143 -3.45 44.96 -12.59
CA ALA A 143 -4.68 44.32 -12.11
C ALA A 143 -5.80 44.55 -13.14
N ASN A 144 -5.92 43.68 -14.16
CA ASN A 144 -6.54 44.07 -15.44
C ASN A 144 -7.07 42.92 -16.34
N SER A 145 -8.40 42.90 -16.61
CA SER A 145 -9.06 43.28 -17.89
C SER A 145 -10.42 42.57 -18.14
N GLY A 146 -11.55 43.22 -17.89
CA GLY A 146 -12.87 42.72 -18.28
C GLY A 146 -13.97 43.71 -17.87
N ASP A 147 -15.23 43.39 -18.19
CA ASP A 147 -16.39 44.10 -17.63
C ASP A 147 -16.52 43.90 -16.09
N ASP A 148 -15.68 43.04 -15.51
CA ASP A 148 -15.73 42.56 -14.13
C ASP A 148 -14.92 43.42 -13.13
N LYS A 149 -15.06 43.10 -11.83
CA LYS A 149 -14.37 43.76 -10.71
C LYS A 149 -12.85 43.54 -10.77
N GLY A 150 -12.10 44.47 -10.17
CA GLY A 150 -10.64 44.49 -10.24
C GLY A 150 -9.95 43.53 -9.27
N GLY A 151 -8.78 43.03 -9.67
CA GLY A 151 -7.98 42.06 -8.90
C GLY A 151 -6.92 42.69 -8.02
N VAL A 152 -6.06 41.85 -7.43
CA VAL A 152 -4.96 42.27 -6.56
C VAL A 152 -3.62 41.86 -7.15
N ALA A 153 -2.85 42.81 -7.68
CA ALA A 153 -1.49 42.63 -8.20
C ALA A 153 -0.47 43.37 -7.32
N ILE A 154 0.31 42.65 -6.51
CA ILE A 154 1.28 43.25 -5.58
C ILE A 154 2.69 42.69 -5.83
N GLY A 155 3.58 43.52 -6.35
CA GLY A 155 4.97 43.20 -6.68
C GLY A 155 5.34 43.71 -8.07
N ASN A 156 6.64 43.80 -8.35
CA ASN A 156 7.09 44.21 -9.68
C ASN A 156 6.70 43.18 -10.74
N ASP A 157 6.26 43.65 -11.90
CA ASP A 157 5.86 42.85 -13.06
C ASP A 157 4.78 41.81 -12.72
N THR A 158 3.89 42.13 -11.77
CA THR A 158 2.75 41.28 -11.41
C THR A 158 1.58 41.46 -12.35
N TRP A 159 0.82 40.38 -12.56
CA TRP A 159 -0.40 40.41 -13.36
C TRP A 159 -1.52 39.67 -12.63
N ALA A 160 -2.62 40.34 -12.32
CA ALA A 160 -3.84 39.73 -11.80
C ALA A 160 -5.00 40.04 -12.75
N TRP A 161 -5.64 39.02 -13.31
CA TRP A 161 -6.79 39.17 -14.19
C TRP A 161 -8.12 38.99 -13.42
N ALA A 162 -9.11 39.86 -13.67
CA ALA A 162 -10.41 39.87 -13.00
C ALA A 162 -10.27 39.86 -11.46
N HIS A 163 -11.01 39.04 -10.73
CA HIS A 163 -11.02 38.93 -9.25
C HIS A 163 -9.80 38.20 -8.66
N SER A 164 -8.79 37.91 -9.48
CA SER A 164 -7.63 37.12 -9.08
C SER A 164 -6.64 37.87 -8.17
N VAL A 165 -5.79 37.11 -7.51
CA VAL A 165 -4.76 37.61 -6.58
C VAL A 165 -3.37 37.16 -7.04
N ALA A 166 -2.54 38.10 -7.50
CA ALA A 166 -1.13 37.90 -7.83
C ALA A 166 -0.22 38.67 -6.87
N ILE A 167 0.60 37.96 -6.07
CA ILE A 167 1.50 38.57 -5.08
C ILE A 167 2.91 38.02 -5.24
N GLY A 168 3.90 38.89 -5.41
CA GLY A 168 5.32 38.56 -5.56
C GLY A 168 5.86 38.90 -6.94
N THR A 169 7.16 39.18 -7.06
CA THR A 169 7.77 39.63 -8.33
C THR A 169 7.50 38.65 -9.47
N GLY A 170 6.90 39.12 -10.56
CA GLY A 170 6.56 38.31 -11.72
C GLY A 170 5.43 37.30 -11.49
N ALA A 171 4.65 37.42 -10.42
CA ALA A 171 3.49 36.55 -10.20
C ALA A 171 2.37 36.86 -11.20
N ILE A 172 1.75 35.81 -11.73
CA ILE A 172 0.70 35.89 -12.75
C ILE A 172 -0.49 35.07 -12.24
N ALA A 173 -1.59 35.74 -11.94
CA ALA A 173 -2.87 35.12 -11.68
C ALA A 173 -3.80 35.41 -12.86
N ASP A 174 -4.06 34.39 -13.66
CA ASP A 174 -4.83 34.42 -14.90
C ASP A 174 -6.06 33.52 -14.75
N GLN A 175 -7.14 33.84 -15.45
CA GLN A 175 -8.46 33.24 -15.30
C GLN A 175 -9.08 32.98 -16.69
N ALA A 176 -9.64 31.77 -16.89
CA ALA A 176 -10.16 31.34 -18.19
C ALA A 176 -11.57 31.83 -18.53
N GLN A 177 -12.42 32.01 -17.53
CA GLN A 177 -13.78 32.50 -17.70
C GLN A 177 -14.04 33.74 -16.84
N THR A 178 -14.83 34.69 -17.31
CA THR A 178 -15.11 35.99 -16.65
C THR A 178 -16.00 35.91 -15.40
N ASP A 179 -16.17 34.74 -14.78
CA ASP A 179 -17.11 34.56 -13.67
C ASP A 179 -16.48 34.82 -12.30
N VAL A 180 -17.19 35.50 -11.38
CA VAL A 180 -16.68 35.90 -10.06
C VAL A 180 -16.26 34.74 -9.17
N ASP A 181 -16.81 33.55 -9.43
CA ASP A 181 -16.52 32.32 -8.69
C ASP A 181 -15.17 31.68 -9.10
N ASN A 182 -14.58 32.10 -10.22
CA ASN A 182 -13.41 31.45 -10.83
C ASN A 182 -12.07 32.19 -10.56
N ALA A 183 -12.00 33.00 -9.50
CA ALA A 183 -10.81 33.76 -9.14
C ALA A 183 -9.57 32.87 -8.91
N SER A 184 -8.47 33.20 -9.59
CA SER A 184 -7.19 32.50 -9.44
C SER A 184 -6.29 33.16 -8.39
N VAL A 185 -5.38 32.39 -7.82
CA VAL A 185 -4.41 32.85 -6.81
C VAL A 185 -3.00 32.46 -7.24
N ALA A 186 -2.12 33.43 -7.38
CA ALA A 186 -0.69 33.24 -7.61
C ALA A 186 0.13 33.99 -6.56
N ILE A 187 0.71 33.28 -5.59
CA ILE A 187 1.47 33.88 -4.49
C ILE A 187 2.89 33.33 -4.47
N GLY A 188 3.88 34.17 -4.73
CA GLY A 188 5.30 33.83 -4.75
C GLY A 188 5.99 34.43 -5.98
N ALA A 189 7.31 34.63 -5.90
CA ALA A 189 8.07 35.12 -7.04
C ALA A 189 7.91 34.16 -8.23
N LYS A 190 7.44 34.67 -9.38
CA LYS A 190 7.15 33.90 -10.59
C LYS A 190 6.09 32.80 -10.43
N ALA A 191 5.24 32.87 -9.40
CA ALA A 191 4.08 31.98 -9.30
C ALA A 191 3.15 32.25 -10.49
N ASN A 192 2.61 31.20 -11.11
CA ASN A 192 1.71 31.32 -12.25
C ASN A 192 0.51 30.38 -12.05
N SER A 193 -0.70 30.92 -11.94
CA SER A 193 -1.92 30.10 -11.87
C SER A 193 -2.36 29.57 -13.25
N GLY A 194 -1.73 30.02 -14.34
CA GLY A 194 -2.14 29.67 -15.70
C GLY A 194 -3.50 30.24 -16.06
N ASN A 195 -3.90 30.05 -17.32
CA ASN A 195 -5.24 30.36 -17.76
C ASN A 195 -6.22 29.28 -17.25
N SER A 196 -6.57 29.37 -15.96
CA SER A 196 -7.28 28.35 -15.19
C SER A 196 -8.50 28.94 -14.50
N ASP A 197 -9.58 28.17 -14.36
CA ASP A 197 -10.71 28.56 -13.51
C ASP A 197 -10.44 28.12 -12.07
N GLY A 198 -10.24 29.09 -11.16
CA GLY A 198 -10.03 28.82 -9.74
C GLY A 198 -8.65 28.22 -9.38
N GLY A 199 -7.61 28.45 -10.19
CA GLY A 199 -6.28 27.88 -9.97
C GLY A 199 -5.54 28.53 -8.80
N VAL A 200 -4.96 27.72 -7.91
CA VAL A 200 -4.20 28.18 -6.74
C VAL A 200 -2.73 27.76 -6.84
N ALA A 201 -1.88 28.66 -7.31
CA ALA A 201 -0.43 28.51 -7.38
C ALA A 201 0.27 29.28 -6.24
N ILE A 202 0.80 28.58 -5.24
CA ILE A 202 1.49 29.20 -4.10
C ILE A 202 2.90 28.66 -3.95
N GLY A 203 3.90 29.50 -4.12
CA GLY A 203 5.32 29.18 -3.98
C GLY A 203 6.17 29.84 -5.06
N ILE A 204 7.48 29.92 -4.82
CA ILE A 204 8.40 30.45 -5.82
C ILE A 204 8.37 29.55 -7.05
N ALA A 205 8.05 30.13 -8.20
CA ALA A 205 7.91 29.45 -9.48
C ALA A 205 6.94 28.25 -9.45
N SER A 206 5.93 28.25 -8.58
CA SER A 206 4.80 27.31 -8.70
C SER A 206 4.03 27.61 -9.98
N LYS A 207 3.57 26.58 -10.68
CA LYS A 207 2.94 26.71 -11.99
C LYS A 207 1.69 25.84 -12.07
N ILE A 208 0.63 26.42 -12.59
CA ILE A 208 -0.53 25.71 -13.11
C ILE A 208 -0.58 26.04 -14.61
N GLY A 209 -0.83 25.03 -15.44
CA GLY A 209 -0.95 25.16 -16.89
C GLY A 209 -2.34 25.64 -17.31
N ASP A 210 -2.48 25.95 -18.59
CA ASP A 210 -3.75 26.45 -19.13
C ASP A 210 -4.82 25.36 -19.22
N ASN A 211 -6.08 25.79 -19.27
CA ASN A 211 -7.26 24.93 -19.38
C ASN A 211 -7.34 23.89 -18.25
N THR A 212 -6.98 24.29 -17.04
CA THR A 212 -7.19 23.52 -15.82
C THR A 212 -8.28 24.18 -14.99
N GLY A 213 -9.33 23.46 -14.60
CA GLY A 213 -10.28 23.91 -13.57
C GLY A 213 -9.91 23.36 -12.20
N ASP A 214 -10.22 24.08 -11.14
CA ASP A 214 -10.18 23.62 -9.73
C ASP A 214 -8.83 22.98 -9.33
N THR A 215 -7.72 23.62 -9.69
CA THR A 215 -6.38 23.03 -9.57
C THR A 215 -5.53 23.76 -8.53
N VAL A 216 -4.73 23.01 -7.79
CA VAL A 216 -3.90 23.53 -6.69
C VAL A 216 -2.45 23.09 -6.86
N ALA A 217 -1.52 24.04 -6.90
CA ALA A 217 -0.07 23.82 -6.93
C ALA A 217 0.61 24.61 -5.81
N ILE A 218 0.99 23.94 -4.72
CA ILE A 218 1.57 24.57 -3.53
C ILE A 218 2.97 24.01 -3.26
N GLY A 219 3.97 24.88 -3.29
CA GLY A 219 5.37 24.57 -3.05
C GLY A 219 6.30 25.19 -4.09
N ARG A 220 7.58 25.35 -3.75
CA ARG A 220 8.58 25.85 -4.70
C ARG A 220 8.65 24.92 -5.91
N LYS A 221 8.38 25.46 -7.11
CA LYS A 221 8.31 24.69 -8.37
C LYS A 221 7.29 23.54 -8.35
N ALA A 222 6.26 23.59 -7.51
CA ALA A 222 5.11 22.69 -7.68
C ALA A 222 4.47 22.98 -9.05
N SER A 223 4.20 21.94 -9.85
CA SER A 223 3.66 22.09 -11.21
C SER A 223 2.44 21.21 -11.44
N VAL A 224 1.40 21.78 -12.00
CA VAL A 224 0.32 21.02 -12.66
C VAL A 224 0.30 21.47 -14.11
N GLU A 225 0.58 20.58 -15.05
CA GLU A 225 0.62 20.94 -16.47
C GLU A 225 -0.79 21.02 -17.08
N GLY A 226 -0.90 21.63 -18.26
CA GLY A 226 -2.19 21.95 -18.89
C GLY A 226 -3.12 20.75 -19.09
N GLY A 227 -4.43 20.99 -18.93
CA GLY A 227 -5.48 19.97 -19.05
C GLY A 227 -5.58 18.97 -17.89
N ALA A 228 -4.74 19.07 -16.85
CA ALA A 228 -4.83 18.25 -15.63
C ALA A 228 -5.80 18.85 -14.61
N GLU A 229 -7.08 18.96 -15.00
CA GLU A 229 -8.16 19.52 -14.17
C GLU A 229 -8.32 18.79 -12.83
N LYS A 230 -8.86 19.49 -11.81
CA LYS A 230 -9.22 18.97 -10.48
C LYS A 230 -8.06 18.27 -9.76
N SER A 231 -6.86 18.82 -9.90
CA SER A 231 -5.63 18.17 -9.45
C SER A 231 -4.93 18.94 -8.33
N LEU A 232 -4.22 18.20 -7.47
CA LEU A 232 -3.49 18.74 -6.32
C LEU A 232 -2.01 18.35 -6.36
N ALA A 233 -1.13 19.31 -6.61
CA ALA A 233 0.31 19.19 -6.42
C ALA A 233 0.74 19.94 -5.15
N LEU A 234 1.12 19.22 -4.09
CA LEU A 234 1.54 19.80 -2.80
C LEU A 234 2.94 19.29 -2.41
N GLY A 235 3.93 20.18 -2.44
CA GLY A 235 5.32 19.89 -2.11
C GLY A 235 6.30 20.61 -3.05
N SER A 236 7.55 20.78 -2.63
CA SER A 236 8.57 21.35 -3.52
C SER A 236 8.88 20.38 -4.67
N ASN A 237 8.80 20.87 -5.90
CA ASN A 237 8.91 20.08 -7.14
C ASN A 237 7.89 18.92 -7.26
N SER A 238 6.75 18.94 -6.55
CA SER A 238 5.66 18.03 -6.89
C SER A 238 5.15 18.34 -8.30
N SER A 239 4.75 17.31 -9.06
CA SER A 239 4.37 17.49 -10.46
C SER A 239 3.21 16.59 -10.89
N ILE A 240 2.28 17.15 -11.66
CA ILE A 240 1.21 16.41 -12.32
C ILE A 240 1.31 16.70 -13.82
N ALA A 241 1.41 15.63 -14.61
CA ALA A 241 1.63 15.73 -16.06
C ALA A 241 0.40 16.24 -16.81
N ALA A 242 0.61 16.68 -18.05
CA ALA A 242 -0.46 17.22 -18.88
C ALA A 242 -1.58 16.18 -19.09
N ASN A 243 -2.84 16.63 -18.99
CA ASN A 243 -4.04 15.80 -19.09
C ASN A 243 -4.18 14.69 -18.01
N ALA A 244 -3.33 14.67 -16.98
CA ALA A 244 -3.50 13.75 -15.84
C ALA A 244 -4.56 14.31 -14.86
N LYS A 245 -5.82 14.25 -15.29
CA LYS A 245 -6.97 14.79 -14.54
C LYS A 245 -7.16 14.10 -13.19
N GLU A 246 -7.82 14.78 -12.26
CA GLU A 246 -8.28 14.21 -10.98
C GLU A 246 -7.15 13.53 -10.18
N SER A 247 -5.97 14.13 -10.20
CA SER A 247 -4.74 13.51 -9.69
C SER A 247 -4.19 14.23 -8.45
N THR A 248 -3.48 13.49 -7.61
CA THR A 248 -2.88 14.02 -6.38
C THR A 248 -1.40 13.66 -6.30
N ALA A 249 -0.53 14.67 -6.22
CA ALA A 249 0.90 14.54 -5.97
C ALA A 249 1.26 15.25 -4.65
N LEU A 250 1.48 14.49 -3.58
CA LEU A 250 1.76 14.98 -2.23
C LEU A 250 3.16 14.58 -1.77
N GLY A 251 4.07 15.54 -1.64
CA GLY A 251 5.44 15.34 -1.17
C GLY A 251 6.51 16.02 -2.04
N PHE A 252 7.74 16.11 -1.54
CA PHE A 252 8.87 16.62 -2.32
C PHE A 252 9.10 15.72 -3.54
N GLY A 253 9.05 16.28 -4.75
CA GLY A 253 9.31 15.54 -5.97
C GLY A 253 8.30 14.43 -6.30
N SER A 254 7.14 14.37 -5.64
CA SER A 254 6.09 13.43 -6.01
C SER A 254 5.59 13.71 -7.42
N ARG A 255 5.24 12.66 -8.17
CA ARG A 255 4.88 12.79 -9.59
C ARG A 255 3.70 11.90 -9.97
N VAL A 256 2.74 12.47 -10.69
CA VAL A 256 1.66 11.71 -11.34
C VAL A 256 1.70 11.94 -12.85
N GLU A 257 1.78 10.86 -13.62
CA GLU A 257 1.91 10.91 -15.09
C GLU A 257 0.60 10.58 -15.83
N LYS A 258 -0.41 10.04 -15.12
CA LYS A 258 -1.69 9.58 -15.68
C LYS A 258 -2.84 9.95 -14.75
N SER A 259 -4.04 10.12 -15.33
CA SER A 259 -5.24 10.55 -14.61
C SER A 259 -5.63 9.62 -13.46
N ASN A 260 -6.37 10.16 -12.48
CA ASN A 260 -6.80 9.45 -11.27
C ASN A 260 -5.62 8.85 -10.48
N GLY A 261 -4.42 9.39 -10.66
CA GLY A 261 -3.22 8.90 -10.01
C GLY A 261 -3.00 9.57 -8.67
N ILE A 262 -2.64 8.79 -7.64
CA ILE A 262 -2.36 9.30 -6.30
C ILE A 262 -0.92 8.93 -5.91
N ALA A 263 -0.03 9.92 -5.91
CA ALA A 263 1.35 9.79 -5.47
C ALA A 263 1.54 10.51 -4.12
N ILE A 264 1.74 9.75 -3.03
CA ILE A 264 1.93 10.28 -1.68
C ILE A 264 3.29 9.85 -1.13
N GLY A 265 4.20 10.81 -0.92
CA GLY A 265 5.53 10.57 -0.38
C GLY A 265 6.63 11.31 -1.14
N ASN A 266 7.81 11.43 -0.52
CA ASN A 266 8.99 12.00 -1.19
C ASN A 266 9.36 11.14 -2.41
N ALA A 267 9.39 11.74 -3.59
CA ALA A 267 9.70 11.11 -4.87
C ALA A 267 8.84 9.87 -5.18
N SER A 268 7.60 9.80 -4.68
CA SER A 268 6.64 8.79 -5.14
C SER A 268 6.21 9.08 -6.58
N LYS A 269 5.91 8.05 -7.36
CA LYS A 269 5.63 8.18 -8.81
C LYS A 269 4.47 7.29 -9.25
N VAL A 270 3.45 7.88 -9.87
CA VAL A 270 2.36 7.12 -10.50
C VAL A 270 2.47 7.20 -12.02
N THR A 271 2.48 6.05 -12.69
CA THR A 271 2.62 5.98 -14.17
C THR A 271 1.43 5.34 -14.89
N LYS A 272 0.42 4.89 -14.15
CA LYS A 272 -0.78 4.23 -14.67
C LYS A 272 -2.03 4.98 -14.22
N THR A 273 -3.06 4.99 -15.05
CA THR A 273 -4.37 5.56 -14.72
C THR A 273 -5.00 4.80 -13.55
N ASN A 274 -5.60 5.50 -12.58
CA ASN A 274 -6.24 4.91 -11.38
C ASN A 274 -5.28 4.27 -10.35
N ALA A 275 -3.96 4.40 -10.52
CA ALA A 275 -3.00 3.77 -9.62
C ALA A 275 -2.60 4.64 -8.44
N VAL A 276 -2.21 3.99 -7.34
CA VAL A 276 -1.83 4.66 -6.10
C VAL A 276 -0.42 4.25 -5.70
N ALA A 277 0.47 5.22 -5.45
CA ALA A 277 1.82 5.01 -4.91
C ALA A 277 1.96 5.71 -3.56
N ILE A 278 2.14 4.94 -2.48
CA ILE A 278 2.23 5.46 -1.10
C ILE A 278 3.60 5.12 -0.50
N GLY A 279 4.25 6.14 0.03
CA GLY A 279 5.58 6.05 0.64
C GLY A 279 6.68 6.65 -0.23
N SER A 280 7.81 6.97 0.39
CA SER A 280 8.93 7.58 -0.34
C SER A 280 9.46 6.64 -1.42
N LYS A 281 9.66 7.15 -2.64
CA LYS A 281 10.14 6.38 -3.80
C LYS A 281 9.28 5.17 -4.17
N SER A 282 8.03 5.11 -3.72
CA SER A 282 7.08 4.11 -4.21
C SER A 282 6.70 4.44 -5.65
N ASN A 283 6.54 3.42 -6.49
CA ASN A 283 6.13 3.63 -7.87
C ASN A 283 5.11 2.59 -8.36
N THR A 284 4.42 2.93 -9.44
CA THR A 284 3.52 2.03 -10.18
C THR A 284 4.01 1.88 -11.62
N ASP A 285 5.31 1.61 -11.82
CA ASP A 285 5.90 1.46 -13.16
C ASP A 285 5.41 0.17 -13.87
N THR A 286 5.11 -0.88 -13.11
CA THR A 286 4.54 -2.16 -13.58
C THR A 286 3.03 -2.09 -13.67
N ASP A 287 2.41 -2.98 -14.46
CA ASP A 287 0.95 -3.11 -14.54
C ASP A 287 0.43 -4.01 -13.40
N ALA A 288 -0.77 -3.73 -12.92
CA ALA A 288 -1.53 -4.67 -12.11
C ALA A 288 -1.79 -5.95 -12.91
N THR A 289 -1.64 -7.11 -12.27
CA THR A 289 -1.79 -8.40 -12.94
C THR A 289 -3.13 -9.05 -12.64
N LYS A 290 -3.65 -9.79 -13.62
CA LYS A 290 -4.87 -10.58 -13.49
C LYS A 290 -4.49 -12.01 -13.13
N GLU A 291 -4.44 -12.30 -11.84
CA GLU A 291 -4.15 -13.64 -11.34
C GLU A 291 -5.46 -14.43 -11.15
N THR A 292 -5.67 -15.47 -11.95
CA THR A 292 -6.84 -16.37 -11.81
C THR A 292 -6.46 -17.78 -11.38
N GLU A 293 -5.19 -18.14 -11.55
CA GLU A 293 -4.63 -19.45 -11.22
C GLU A 293 -3.13 -19.33 -10.92
N ALA A 294 -2.61 -20.28 -10.16
CA ALA A 294 -1.19 -20.42 -9.88
C ALA A 294 -0.84 -21.91 -9.86
N THR A 295 0.34 -22.28 -10.36
CA THR A 295 0.85 -23.65 -10.25
C THR A 295 2.12 -23.65 -9.41
N ILE A 296 2.12 -24.40 -8.31
CA ILE A 296 3.27 -24.54 -7.41
C ILE A 296 3.60 -26.02 -7.34
N ASP A 297 4.82 -26.40 -7.71
CA ASP A 297 5.29 -27.80 -7.72
C ASP A 297 4.35 -28.78 -8.45
N GLY A 298 3.74 -28.32 -9.54
CA GLY A 298 2.79 -29.11 -10.34
C GLY A 298 1.35 -29.16 -9.80
N ILE A 299 1.08 -28.57 -8.63
CA ILE A 299 -0.26 -28.43 -8.07
C ILE A 299 -0.86 -27.12 -8.56
N LYS A 300 -2.00 -27.21 -9.24
CA LYS A 300 -2.74 -26.06 -9.76
C LYS A 300 -3.76 -25.57 -8.74
N PHE A 301 -3.62 -24.32 -8.33
CA PHE A 301 -4.58 -23.52 -7.59
C PHE A 301 -5.32 -22.61 -8.57
N GLY A 302 -6.61 -22.38 -8.37
CA GLY A 302 -7.42 -21.57 -9.28
C GLY A 302 -8.68 -21.05 -8.63
N SER A 303 -9.51 -20.39 -9.43
CA SER A 303 -10.76 -19.75 -8.98
C SER A 303 -10.52 -18.68 -7.91
N PHE A 304 -9.42 -17.93 -8.04
CA PHE A 304 -9.16 -16.78 -7.18
C PHE A 304 -10.23 -15.70 -7.40
N ALA A 305 -10.75 -15.15 -6.30
CA ALA A 305 -11.69 -14.05 -6.33
C ALA A 305 -10.96 -12.71 -6.51
N GLY A 306 -11.60 -11.79 -7.23
CA GLY A 306 -11.02 -10.49 -7.56
C GLY A 306 -9.97 -10.58 -8.66
N ALA A 307 -10.03 -9.65 -9.60
CA ALA A 307 -9.05 -9.52 -10.67
C ALA A 307 -8.88 -8.04 -11.02
N ALA A 308 -7.63 -7.58 -11.07
CA ALA A 308 -7.33 -6.29 -11.65
C ALA A 308 -7.84 -6.26 -13.11
N SER A 309 -8.60 -5.23 -13.44
CA SER A 309 -9.21 -5.07 -14.77
C SER A 309 -8.40 -4.12 -15.65
N GLN A 310 -7.63 -3.22 -15.04
CA GLN A 310 -6.80 -2.23 -15.70
C GLN A 310 -5.37 -2.27 -15.13
N ALA A 311 -4.42 -1.82 -15.96
CA ALA A 311 -3.00 -1.74 -15.58
C ALA A 311 -2.73 -0.94 -14.30
N GLY A 312 -3.60 -0.01 -13.94
CA GLY A 312 -3.45 0.80 -12.72
C GLY A 312 -4.29 0.37 -11.54
N ASP A 313 -5.01 -0.75 -11.59
CA ASP A 313 -5.81 -1.26 -10.46
C ASP A 313 -4.88 -1.86 -9.37
N GLN A 314 -4.05 -1.01 -8.76
CA GLN A 314 -3.03 -1.38 -7.79
C GLN A 314 -2.72 -0.23 -6.81
N VAL A 315 -2.35 -0.63 -5.59
CA VAL A 315 -1.75 0.24 -4.58
C VAL A 315 -0.33 -0.26 -4.33
N SER A 316 0.66 0.54 -4.72
CA SER A 316 2.07 0.25 -4.46
C SER A 316 2.54 0.94 -3.18
N LEU A 317 3.01 0.15 -2.23
CA LEU A 317 3.61 0.63 -0.98
C LEU A 317 5.12 0.81 -1.09
N GLY A 318 5.75 0.57 -2.24
CA GLY A 318 7.21 0.56 -2.40
C GLY A 318 7.66 0.52 -3.85
N SER A 319 8.93 0.19 -4.06
CA SER A 319 9.47 -0.19 -5.37
C SER A 319 10.17 -1.54 -5.22
N ALA A 320 10.46 -2.22 -6.34
CA ALA A 320 11.17 -3.49 -6.31
C ALA A 320 12.51 -3.36 -5.55
N GLY A 321 12.73 -4.21 -4.56
CA GLY A 321 13.89 -4.16 -3.65
C GLY A 321 13.78 -3.13 -2.52
N ALA A 322 12.67 -2.38 -2.45
CA ALA A 322 12.35 -1.41 -1.41
C ALA A 322 10.91 -1.61 -0.91
N GLU A 323 10.54 -2.88 -0.71
CA GLU A 323 9.24 -3.30 -0.19
C GLU A 323 9.03 -2.83 1.26
N ARG A 324 7.75 -2.69 1.64
CA ARG A 324 7.36 -2.26 2.99
C ARG A 324 6.47 -3.29 3.65
N GLN A 325 6.56 -3.38 4.97
CA GLN A 325 5.63 -4.17 5.77
C GLN A 325 4.33 -3.40 5.96
N LEU A 326 3.19 -4.09 5.80
CA LEU A 326 1.89 -3.61 6.24
C LEU A 326 1.61 -4.15 7.64
N LYS A 327 1.39 -3.27 8.62
CA LYS A 327 1.20 -3.61 10.04
C LYS A 327 -0.20 -3.26 10.52
N ASN A 328 -0.62 -3.90 11.62
CA ASN A 328 -1.94 -3.69 12.26
C ASN A 328 -3.13 -4.01 11.35
N VAL A 329 -2.97 -5.04 10.51
CA VAL A 329 -4.03 -5.54 9.64
C VAL A 329 -4.95 -6.47 10.44
N ALA A 330 -6.22 -6.11 10.56
CA ALA A 330 -7.24 -6.99 11.12
C ALA A 330 -7.39 -8.28 10.29
N ALA A 331 -8.05 -9.30 10.83
CA ALA A 331 -8.25 -10.54 10.09
C ALA A 331 -9.20 -10.31 8.90
N GLY A 332 -8.80 -10.70 7.70
CA GLY A 332 -9.64 -10.63 6.50
C GLY A 332 -10.69 -11.76 6.47
N GLN A 333 -11.74 -11.64 5.67
CA GLN A 333 -12.68 -12.74 5.48
C GLN A 333 -12.02 -13.95 4.81
N ILE A 334 -12.34 -15.17 5.27
CA ILE A 334 -11.93 -16.42 4.63
C ILE A 334 -13.17 -17.05 3.98
N SER A 335 -13.34 -16.82 2.67
CA SER A 335 -14.42 -17.37 1.85
C SER A 335 -13.98 -17.47 0.39
N ALA A 336 -14.70 -18.23 -0.44
CA ALA A 336 -14.37 -18.39 -1.86
C ALA A 336 -14.51 -17.09 -2.69
N ALA A 337 -15.25 -16.10 -2.17
CA ALA A 337 -15.48 -14.81 -2.83
C ALA A 337 -14.66 -13.66 -2.19
N SER A 338 -13.83 -13.95 -1.17
CA SER A 338 -13.11 -12.92 -0.42
C SER A 338 -12.04 -12.23 -1.28
N THR A 339 -11.95 -10.91 -1.14
CA THR A 339 -10.89 -10.06 -1.73
C THR A 339 -10.11 -9.29 -0.67
N ASP A 340 -10.26 -9.70 0.59
CA ASP A 340 -9.60 -9.06 1.73
C ASP A 340 -8.14 -9.51 1.87
N GLY A 341 -7.30 -8.61 2.38
CA GLY A 341 -5.96 -8.97 2.83
C GLY A 341 -6.01 -9.91 4.04
N ILE A 342 -5.28 -11.02 3.97
CA ILE A 342 -5.12 -11.97 5.08
C ILE A 342 -3.92 -11.55 5.94
N ASN A 343 -4.09 -11.59 7.27
CA ASN A 343 -3.00 -11.28 8.19
C ASN A 343 -2.25 -12.54 8.64
N GLY A 344 -1.12 -12.35 9.34
CA GLY A 344 -0.26 -13.45 9.76
C GLY A 344 -0.90 -14.46 10.73
N SER A 345 -1.88 -14.06 11.55
CA SER A 345 -2.51 -14.99 12.50
C SER A 345 -3.43 -15.99 11.80
N GLN A 346 -4.04 -15.60 10.68
CA GLN A 346 -4.85 -16.49 9.86
C GLN A 346 -3.99 -17.52 9.13
N LEU A 347 -2.87 -17.10 8.53
CA LEU A 347 -1.91 -18.03 7.92
C LEU A 347 -1.29 -18.97 8.96
N TYR A 348 -0.95 -18.45 10.14
CA TYR A 348 -0.45 -19.25 11.25
C TYR A 348 -1.42 -20.37 11.64
N ARG A 349 -2.72 -20.09 11.75
CA ARG A 349 -3.73 -21.12 12.05
C ARG A 349 -3.75 -22.24 11.00
N THR A 350 -3.64 -21.91 9.72
CA THR A 350 -3.54 -22.91 8.65
C THR A 350 -2.29 -23.78 8.80
N ASN A 351 -1.13 -23.16 9.06
CA ASN A 351 0.12 -23.90 9.23
C ASN A 351 0.10 -24.82 10.45
N VAL A 352 -0.53 -24.41 11.55
CA VAL A 352 -0.74 -25.28 12.73
C VAL A 352 -1.58 -26.50 12.37
N VAL A 353 -2.69 -26.32 11.65
CA VAL A 353 -3.55 -27.44 11.22
C VAL A 353 -2.78 -28.38 10.28
N LEU A 354 -2.03 -27.84 9.32
CA LEU A 354 -1.22 -28.65 8.40
C LEU A 354 -0.14 -29.47 9.13
N GLY A 355 0.55 -28.85 10.10
CA GLY A 355 1.51 -29.54 10.96
C GLY A 355 0.87 -30.68 11.76
N ASN A 356 -0.32 -30.46 12.32
CA ASN A 356 -1.07 -31.51 13.02
C ASN A 356 -1.46 -32.67 12.10
N VAL A 357 -1.83 -32.40 10.85
CA VAL A 357 -2.13 -33.45 9.85
C VAL A 357 -0.86 -34.26 9.53
N ALA A 358 0.26 -33.59 9.30
CA ALA A 358 1.54 -34.26 9.02
C ALA A 358 2.00 -35.13 10.19
N ASN A 359 1.93 -34.62 11.42
CA ASN A 359 2.25 -35.38 12.63
C ASN A 359 1.30 -36.56 12.83
N SER A 360 -0.01 -36.37 12.64
CA SER A 360 -0.99 -37.45 12.69
C SER A 360 -0.69 -38.56 11.68
N ALA A 361 -0.27 -38.20 10.46
CA ALA A 361 0.15 -39.18 9.47
C ALA A 361 1.42 -39.94 9.91
N ALA A 362 2.42 -39.25 10.46
CA ALA A 362 3.62 -39.88 11.00
C ALA A 362 3.28 -40.85 12.15
N ASP A 363 2.42 -40.44 13.08
CA ASP A 363 2.00 -41.23 14.24
C ASP A 363 1.22 -42.48 13.83
N ILE A 364 0.30 -42.35 12.86
CA ILE A 364 -0.49 -43.47 12.34
C ILE A 364 0.42 -44.49 11.64
N ILE A 365 1.43 -44.04 10.90
CA ILE A 365 2.42 -44.93 10.27
C ILE A 365 3.31 -45.57 11.34
N GLY A 366 3.70 -44.81 12.37
CA GLY A 366 4.55 -45.26 13.46
C GLY A 366 5.97 -45.59 13.01
N GLY A 367 6.60 -46.56 13.68
CA GLY A 367 7.88 -47.11 13.26
C GLY A 367 9.07 -46.13 13.24
N GLY A 368 8.98 -45.00 13.95
CA GLY A 368 10.02 -43.96 13.96
C GLY A 368 9.94 -42.97 12.79
N VAL A 369 8.84 -42.98 12.02
CA VAL A 369 8.57 -41.95 11.01
C VAL A 369 8.33 -40.60 11.70
N THR A 370 8.94 -39.56 11.16
CA THR A 370 8.86 -38.18 11.63
C THR A 370 8.54 -37.24 10.48
N VAL A 371 8.10 -36.01 10.78
CA VAL A 371 7.94 -34.95 9.78
C VAL A 371 9.24 -34.15 9.72
N GLY A 372 9.91 -34.12 8.58
CA GLY A 372 11.09 -33.29 8.34
C GLY A 372 10.74 -31.81 8.17
N ASP A 373 11.75 -30.94 8.19
CA ASP A 373 11.57 -29.47 8.13
C ASP A 373 10.85 -28.97 6.87
N ASN A 374 10.90 -29.75 5.78
CA ASN A 374 10.20 -29.47 4.52
C ASN A 374 8.77 -30.05 4.49
N GLY A 375 8.26 -30.58 5.61
CA GLY A 375 6.95 -31.21 5.72
C GLY A 375 6.86 -32.65 5.19
N LYS A 376 7.96 -33.22 4.67
CA LYS A 376 7.99 -34.60 4.18
C LYS A 376 8.07 -35.58 5.34
N LEU A 377 7.37 -36.71 5.23
CA LEU A 377 7.57 -37.84 6.15
C LEU A 377 8.94 -38.48 5.88
N THR A 378 9.73 -38.61 6.95
CA THR A 378 11.12 -39.11 6.93
C THR A 378 11.34 -40.14 8.02
N GLY A 379 12.36 -40.98 7.86
CA GLY A 379 12.71 -42.02 8.83
C GLY A 379 12.70 -43.40 8.16
N PRO A 380 13.30 -44.41 8.79
CA PRO A 380 12.99 -45.77 8.40
C PRO A 380 11.52 -46.07 8.73
N PHE A 381 10.82 -46.75 7.83
CA PHE A 381 9.50 -47.31 8.14
C PHE A 381 9.74 -48.60 8.92
N ASN A 382 9.88 -48.53 10.25
CA ASN A 382 10.16 -49.74 11.03
C ASN A 382 8.92 -50.63 11.15
N VAL A 383 9.00 -51.85 10.61
CA VAL A 383 7.95 -52.88 10.76
C VAL A 383 8.60 -54.16 11.27
N ALA A 384 8.09 -54.67 12.40
CA ALA A 384 8.61 -55.86 13.08
C ALA A 384 10.13 -55.80 13.37
N GLY A 385 10.65 -54.62 13.71
CA GLY A 385 12.06 -54.42 14.04
C GLY A 385 13.00 -54.23 12.84
N ASN A 386 12.47 -54.23 11.61
CA ASN A 386 13.26 -53.99 10.39
C ASN A 386 12.93 -52.61 9.80
N ASP A 387 13.97 -51.91 9.36
CA ASP A 387 13.87 -50.61 8.74
C ASP A 387 13.67 -50.74 7.22
N TYR A 388 12.63 -50.11 6.68
CA TYR A 388 12.34 -50.08 5.25
C TYR A 388 12.41 -48.65 4.70
N ALA A 389 12.77 -48.48 3.42
CA ALA A 389 12.86 -47.17 2.79
C ALA A 389 11.48 -46.61 2.36
N SER A 390 10.47 -47.48 2.25
CA SER A 390 9.09 -47.10 1.96
C SER A 390 8.08 -48.04 2.61
N ILE A 391 6.84 -47.58 2.73
CA ILE A 391 5.71 -48.44 3.15
C ILE A 391 5.52 -49.60 2.19
N ALA A 392 5.69 -49.38 0.88
CA ALA A 392 5.54 -50.43 -0.13
C ALA A 392 6.57 -51.56 0.09
N GLU A 393 7.83 -51.21 0.31
CA GLU A 393 8.89 -52.17 0.63
C GLU A 393 8.60 -52.92 1.93
N ALA A 394 8.13 -52.22 2.96
CA ALA A 394 7.74 -52.84 4.23
C ALA A 394 6.61 -53.87 4.04
N ILE A 395 5.59 -53.55 3.25
CA ILE A 395 4.48 -54.47 2.95
C ILE A 395 4.99 -55.68 2.16
N GLU A 396 5.75 -55.48 1.10
CA GLU A 396 6.25 -56.58 0.26
C GLU A 396 7.09 -57.58 1.04
N LYS A 397 7.99 -57.09 1.91
CA LYS A 397 8.88 -57.93 2.70
C LYS A 397 8.18 -58.65 3.85
N ASN A 398 7.16 -58.04 4.46
CA ASN A 398 6.41 -58.67 5.56
C ASN A 398 5.23 -59.52 5.07
N ALA A 399 4.66 -59.26 3.88
CA ALA A 399 3.61 -60.09 3.30
C ALA A 399 4.10 -61.51 2.94
N GLY A 400 5.40 -61.66 2.64
CA GLY A 400 6.05 -62.95 2.37
C GLY A 400 6.75 -63.58 3.58
N ALA A 401 6.83 -62.88 4.72
CA ALA A 401 7.39 -63.41 5.95
C ALA A 401 6.36 -64.35 6.58
N GLY A 402 6.29 -65.56 6.01
CA GLY A 402 5.34 -66.59 6.38
C GLY A 402 5.20 -66.73 7.89
N THR A 403 3.94 -66.73 8.33
CA THR A 403 3.53 -67.29 9.62
C THR A 403 4.40 -68.51 9.87
N LYS A 404 5.18 -68.51 10.95
CA LYS A 404 6.08 -69.62 11.29
C LYS A 404 5.22 -70.84 11.63
N THR A 405 4.74 -71.55 10.63
CA THR A 405 4.13 -72.85 10.81
C THR A 405 5.27 -73.84 10.87
N SER A 406 5.69 -74.18 12.08
CA SER A 406 6.70 -75.21 12.30
C SER A 406 5.98 -76.54 12.51
N VAL A 407 6.16 -77.47 11.58
CA VAL A 407 5.70 -78.85 11.72
C VAL A 407 6.93 -79.74 11.66
N VAL A 408 7.16 -80.53 12.70
CA VAL A 408 8.30 -81.46 12.79
C VAL A 408 7.76 -82.88 12.62
N GLU A 409 8.45 -83.69 11.80
CA GLU A 409 8.13 -85.11 11.66
C GLU A 409 8.41 -85.87 12.96
N GLY A 410 7.43 -86.63 13.42
CA GLY A 410 7.63 -87.65 14.46
C GLY A 410 7.99 -89.01 13.86
N ASP A 411 8.42 -89.98 14.69
CA ASP A 411 8.99 -91.26 14.25
C ASP A 411 8.13 -92.05 13.24
N ASN A 412 6.80 -92.01 13.34
CA ASN A 412 5.86 -92.71 12.45
C ASN A 412 5.14 -91.81 11.44
N ILE A 413 5.50 -90.53 11.38
CA ILE A 413 4.82 -89.52 10.58
C ILE A 413 5.77 -89.02 9.48
N THR A 414 5.21 -88.69 8.32
CA THR A 414 5.86 -87.92 7.27
C THR A 414 5.10 -86.62 7.09
N VAL A 415 5.82 -85.53 6.89
CA VAL A 415 5.27 -84.21 6.60
C VAL A 415 5.90 -83.72 5.30
N ALA A 416 5.06 -83.53 4.28
CA ALA A 416 5.49 -83.02 3.00
C ALA A 416 5.01 -81.58 2.80
N ASP A 417 5.93 -80.71 2.39
CA ASP A 417 5.63 -79.34 2.03
C ASP A 417 4.97 -79.29 0.65
N VAL A 418 3.80 -78.67 0.57
CA VAL A 418 3.08 -78.38 -0.67
C VAL A 418 3.03 -76.87 -0.84
N THR A 419 3.43 -76.38 -2.01
CA THR A 419 3.22 -74.97 -2.38
C THR A 419 2.04 -74.90 -3.33
N ASN A 420 0.99 -74.20 -2.91
CA ASN A 420 -0.21 -74.01 -3.70
C ASN A 420 0.03 -73.01 -4.84
N ALA A 421 -0.87 -72.99 -5.81
CA ALA A 421 -0.77 -72.08 -6.97
C ALA A 421 -0.84 -70.58 -6.59
N ASP A 422 -1.43 -70.26 -5.44
CA ASP A 422 -1.50 -68.90 -4.86
C ASP A 422 -0.25 -68.53 -4.04
N GLY A 423 0.75 -69.41 -3.96
CA GLY A 423 1.98 -69.22 -3.20
C GLY A 423 1.88 -69.58 -1.71
N SER A 424 0.71 -69.98 -1.21
CA SER A 424 0.56 -70.45 0.17
C SER A 424 1.27 -71.81 0.39
N LYS A 425 1.71 -72.05 1.63
CA LYS A 425 2.31 -73.33 2.06
C LYS A 425 1.27 -74.19 2.78
N GLU A 426 1.12 -75.43 2.36
CA GLU A 426 0.34 -76.48 3.03
C GLU A 426 1.26 -77.61 3.48
N TYR A 427 1.03 -78.15 4.68
CA TYR A 427 1.82 -79.26 5.24
C TYR A 427 0.99 -80.53 5.25
N LYS A 428 1.29 -81.46 4.34
CA LYS A 428 0.58 -82.74 4.25
C LYS A 428 1.16 -83.73 5.24
N VAL A 429 0.42 -83.98 6.32
CA VAL A 429 0.78 -84.94 7.37
C VAL A 429 0.19 -86.31 7.04
N ALA A 430 1.03 -87.34 7.01
CA ALA A 430 0.63 -88.73 6.77
C ALA A 430 1.42 -89.70 7.65
N THR A 431 0.93 -90.92 7.84
CA THR A 431 1.72 -91.99 8.46
C THR A 431 2.74 -92.54 7.46
N LYS A 432 3.91 -92.97 7.95
CA LYS A 432 4.86 -93.76 7.17
C LYS A 432 4.21 -95.06 6.70
N LYS A 433 4.69 -95.61 5.58
CA LYS A 433 4.23 -96.92 5.09
C LYS A 433 4.66 -98.04 6.05
N ASP A 434 5.88 -97.93 6.57
CA ASP A 434 6.42 -98.79 7.61
C ASP A 434 6.48 -98.00 8.92
N VAL A 435 5.80 -98.51 9.94
CA VAL A 435 5.67 -97.87 11.25
C VAL A 435 6.29 -98.75 12.32
N SER A 436 6.97 -98.13 13.28
CA SER A 436 7.56 -98.80 14.42
C SER A 436 6.75 -98.48 15.67
N PHE A 437 6.21 -99.51 16.32
CA PHE A 437 5.50 -99.38 17.58
C PHE A 437 6.09 -100.36 18.59
N ASP A 438 6.19 -99.94 19.85
CA ASP A 438 6.53 -100.85 20.95
C ASP A 438 5.41 -101.87 21.19
N SER A 439 4.16 -101.47 20.95
CA SER A 439 2.99 -102.35 20.98
C SER A 439 1.83 -101.84 20.13
N VAL A 440 1.03 -102.76 19.62
CA VAL A 440 -0.24 -102.50 18.92
C VAL A 440 -1.34 -103.29 19.62
N LYS A 441 -2.35 -102.60 20.16
CA LYS A 441 -3.51 -103.21 20.79
C LYS A 441 -4.76 -103.02 19.93
N LEU A 442 -5.39 -104.12 19.56
CA LEU A 442 -6.60 -104.19 18.74
C LEU A 442 -7.67 -104.99 19.51
N GLY A 443 -8.45 -104.31 20.35
CA GLY A 443 -9.36 -104.95 21.29
C GLY A 443 -8.61 -105.86 22.27
N ASP A 444 -8.89 -107.16 22.20
CA ASP A 444 -8.25 -108.21 23.01
C ASP A 444 -6.93 -108.75 22.41
N THR A 445 -6.56 -108.34 21.20
CA THR A 445 -5.28 -108.72 20.57
C THR A 445 -4.20 -107.70 20.91
N LEU A 446 -3.05 -108.18 21.38
CA LEU A 446 -1.85 -107.41 21.64
C LEU A 446 -0.69 -107.97 20.81
N ILE A 447 -0.06 -107.11 20.01
CA ILE A 447 1.20 -107.40 19.33
C ILE A 447 2.27 -106.51 19.95
N ASN A 448 3.35 -107.10 20.45
CA ASN A 448 4.46 -106.36 21.04
C ASN A 448 5.78 -107.15 20.90
N ASN A 449 6.84 -106.67 21.54
CA ASN A 449 8.15 -107.34 21.51
C ASN A 449 8.15 -108.77 22.11
N ALA A 450 7.10 -109.17 22.84
CA ALA A 450 6.94 -110.54 23.34
C ALA A 450 6.23 -111.48 22.35
N GLY A 451 5.59 -110.94 21.30
CA GLY A 451 4.87 -111.70 20.27
C GLY A 451 3.41 -111.21 20.07
N LEU A 452 2.53 -112.13 19.66
CA LEU A 452 1.08 -111.94 19.52
C LEU A 452 0.35 -112.63 20.67
N ASN A 453 -0.52 -111.92 21.37
CA ASN A 453 -1.33 -112.44 22.47
C ASN A 453 -2.80 -112.05 22.28
N ILE A 454 -3.72 -113.02 22.37
CA ILE A 454 -5.15 -112.77 22.44
C ILE A 454 -5.59 -113.02 23.89
N LYS A 455 -6.15 -112.00 24.55
CA LYS A 455 -6.65 -112.12 25.92
C LYS A 455 -7.61 -113.31 26.03
N ASP A 456 -7.34 -114.19 27.00
CA ASP A 456 -8.11 -115.42 27.25
C ASP A 456 -8.22 -116.35 26.03
N GLY A 457 -7.27 -116.25 25.08
CA GLY A 457 -7.22 -117.00 23.83
C GLY A 457 -5.79 -117.46 23.46
N PRO A 458 -5.56 -117.83 22.19
CA PRO A 458 -4.24 -118.26 21.73
C PRO A 458 -3.17 -117.17 21.78
N SER A 459 -1.90 -117.56 21.95
CA SER A 459 -0.75 -116.66 21.85
C SER A 459 0.41 -117.31 21.09
N ILE A 460 1.20 -116.47 20.43
CA ILE A 460 2.45 -116.82 19.75
C ILE A 460 3.51 -115.90 20.33
N THR A 461 4.38 -116.43 21.17
CA THR A 461 5.42 -115.65 21.85
C THR A 461 6.82 -116.18 21.54
N VAL A 462 7.84 -115.45 21.96
CA VAL A 462 9.24 -115.93 21.91
C VAL A 462 9.46 -117.25 22.68
N GLN A 463 8.54 -117.63 23.59
CA GLN A 463 8.60 -118.89 24.33
C GLN A 463 7.89 -120.06 23.62
N GLY A 464 7.11 -119.79 22.57
CA GLY A 464 6.36 -120.80 21.81
C GLY A 464 4.91 -120.42 21.55
N ILE A 465 4.12 -121.40 21.06
CA ILE A 465 2.71 -121.25 20.72
C ILE A 465 1.86 -121.86 21.84
N ASP A 466 0.96 -121.06 22.44
CA ASP A 466 -0.10 -121.55 23.33
C ASP A 466 -1.44 -121.47 22.59
N ALA A 467 -2.14 -122.60 22.44
CA ALA A 467 -3.43 -122.67 21.77
C ALA A 467 -4.60 -122.13 22.62
N GLY A 468 -4.37 -121.64 23.84
CA GLY A 468 -5.39 -121.03 24.70
C GLY A 468 -6.50 -122.03 25.06
N LYS A 469 -6.14 -123.30 25.26
CA LYS A 469 -7.08 -124.44 25.46
C LYS A 469 -8.09 -124.64 24.31
N LYS A 470 -7.75 -124.20 23.09
CA LYS A 470 -8.51 -124.49 21.87
C LYS A 470 -7.82 -125.59 21.06
N LYS A 471 -8.59 -126.26 20.20
CA LYS A 471 -8.03 -127.23 19.24
C LYS A 471 -7.23 -126.48 18.17
N ILE A 472 -6.05 -126.99 17.81
CA ILE A 472 -5.35 -126.59 16.58
C ILE A 472 -5.93 -127.44 15.44
N THR A 473 -6.64 -126.82 14.51
CA THR A 473 -7.35 -127.49 13.42
C THR A 473 -6.63 -127.29 12.09
N ASN A 474 -6.86 -128.18 11.11
CA ASN A 474 -6.25 -128.14 9.76
C ASN A 474 -4.71 -128.29 9.75
N VAL A 475 -4.18 -129.13 10.64
CA VAL A 475 -2.78 -129.53 10.62
C VAL A 475 -2.61 -130.61 9.55
N ALA A 476 -1.79 -130.35 8.53
CA ALA A 476 -1.44 -131.36 7.53
C ALA A 476 -0.65 -132.52 8.15
N ASP A 477 -0.54 -133.64 7.44
CA ASP A 477 0.24 -134.78 7.91
C ASP A 477 1.71 -134.37 8.06
N GLY A 478 2.23 -134.39 9.29
CA GLY A 478 3.66 -134.15 9.57
C GLY A 478 4.50 -135.37 9.24
N ASP A 479 5.76 -135.21 8.85
CA ASP A 479 6.61 -136.38 8.61
C ASP A 479 6.81 -137.20 9.91
N ILE A 480 6.72 -138.54 9.81
CA ILE A 480 6.93 -139.45 10.94
C ILE A 480 8.31 -140.09 10.78
N SER A 481 9.32 -139.31 11.14
CA SER A 481 10.72 -139.74 11.18
C SER A 481 11.39 -139.32 12.48
N ALA A 482 12.47 -140.01 12.88
CA ALA A 482 13.13 -139.77 14.16
C ALA A 482 13.70 -138.34 14.31
N SER A 483 13.93 -137.63 13.20
CA SER A 483 14.40 -136.25 13.19
C SER A 483 13.29 -135.20 13.02
N SER A 484 12.05 -135.64 12.73
CA SER A 484 10.94 -134.74 12.40
C SER A 484 10.65 -133.76 13.55
N LYS A 485 10.32 -132.52 13.17
CA LYS A 485 9.89 -131.44 14.07
C LYS A 485 8.48 -130.95 13.72
N ASP A 486 7.77 -131.71 12.91
CA ASP A 486 6.42 -131.39 12.47
C ASP A 486 5.41 -131.76 13.55
N ALA A 487 4.34 -130.98 13.64
CA ALA A 487 3.19 -131.37 14.42
C ALA A 487 2.45 -132.51 13.70
N ILE A 488 2.20 -133.62 14.39
CA ILE A 488 1.35 -134.70 13.89
C ILE A 488 -0.12 -134.39 14.15
N ASN A 489 -1.00 -134.75 13.22
CA ASN A 489 -2.45 -134.56 13.39
C ASN A 489 -3.12 -135.84 13.91
N GLY A 490 -4.43 -135.75 14.20
CA GLY A 490 -5.19 -136.87 14.72
C GLY A 490 -5.35 -138.05 13.75
N SER A 491 -5.30 -137.85 12.43
CA SER A 491 -5.37 -138.95 11.46
C SER A 491 -4.08 -139.78 11.38
N GLN A 492 -2.95 -139.23 11.80
CA GLN A 492 -1.67 -139.94 11.81
C GLN A 492 -1.44 -140.79 13.06
N LEU A 493 -2.19 -140.51 14.13
CA LEU A 493 -2.17 -141.29 15.37
C LEU A 493 -3.24 -142.42 15.37
N ASN A 494 -4.15 -142.40 14.40
CA ASN A 494 -5.32 -143.29 14.30
C ASN A 494 -5.17 -144.40 13.27
#